data_AF-A0A7W6DGU6-F1
#
_entry.id   AF-A0A7W6DGU6-F1
#
_cell.length_a   1.000
_cell.length_b   1.000
_cell.length_c   1.000
_cell.angle_alpha   90.00
_cell.angle_beta   90.00
_cell.angle_gamma   90.00
#
_symmetry.space_group_name_H-M   'P 1'
#
loop_
_entity.id
_entity.type
_entity.pdbx_description
1 polymer ?
#
loop_
_entity_poly.entity_id
_entity_poly.type
_entity_poly.pdbx_seq_one_letter_code
_entity_poly.pdbx_strand_id
1 'polypeptide(L)'
;MASAPDTSRQAPAGDEQQVLAGLEENSPYVRRGLFGNGNTGVEYVSAKKRSNKLAVTFAQEATRNMRQPGFAEHFMLERGFDVLTLKCNINNWFQDISREQLRDAIAGRLSDYDFVVCYGSGMGGYAAIYFAEIVKANVVIALSPQYSIDPAIVDFDDRWAGSAAKISFKHQSLDAILAHTGAAIYVVYDPHDTDAKHAAAMRAASNRIIPVETPYSGHPSGAALQQMDILAGLFDNLVEGRIPPLRKTMRAQRAQSAKYLFGLAQSCIRRGHKAAGLSLLERAVSSEGATSEIRIAYCRRLHAEGRVHDAVARLREYWPSLPQNAHMIAYRAHLEQVAGDQKEARRLFDLAIRQQPDMTLLYKEERKLMNDIIADSDHKMAMMQTALERARAEAQLRMGGAPAQFSGRNVALMAAASLVIVALIAILAISLHVV
;
A
#
# COMPACT_ATOMS: atom_id res chain seq x y z
N MET A 1 -9.65 -5.11 -47.11
CA MET A 1 -8.32 -5.58 -46.69
C MET A 1 -7.45 -4.36 -46.39
N ALA A 2 -7.33 -4.01 -45.11
CA ALA A 2 -6.32 -3.09 -44.58
C ALA A 2 -6.18 -3.45 -43.10
N SER A 3 -5.08 -4.13 -42.78
CA SER A 3 -4.73 -4.65 -41.46
C SER A 3 -4.41 -3.51 -40.49
N ALA A 4 -4.96 -3.59 -39.29
CA ALA A 4 -4.60 -2.74 -38.17
C ALA A 4 -3.12 -2.96 -37.76
N PRO A 5 -2.42 -1.93 -37.25
CA PRO A 5 -1.05 -2.08 -36.81
C PRO A 5 -0.99 -2.85 -35.49
N ASP A 6 -0.16 -3.87 -35.48
CA ASP A 6 0.17 -4.74 -34.37
C ASP A 6 0.98 -3.97 -33.31
N THR A 7 0.37 -3.73 -32.14
CA THR A 7 1.00 -3.05 -31.00
C THR A 7 1.71 -4.01 -30.03
N SER A 8 2.11 -5.20 -30.48
CA SER A 8 2.80 -6.20 -29.65
C SER A 8 4.34 -6.19 -29.75
N ARG A 9 4.97 -5.04 -30.02
CA ARG A 9 6.42 -4.90 -29.82
C ARG A 9 6.71 -4.52 -28.37
N GLN A 10 6.93 -5.55 -27.53
CA GLN A 10 7.81 -5.38 -26.37
C GLN A 10 9.17 -4.89 -26.87
N ALA A 11 9.59 -3.71 -26.41
CA ALA A 11 10.97 -3.28 -26.61
C ALA A 11 11.90 -4.34 -25.98
N PRO A 12 12.98 -4.74 -26.67
CA PRO A 12 13.90 -5.72 -26.11
C PRO A 12 14.52 -5.15 -24.82
N ALA A 13 14.60 -5.97 -23.77
CA ALA A 13 15.14 -5.61 -22.45
C ALA A 13 16.59 -5.06 -22.44
N GLY A 14 17.25 -4.98 -23.61
CA GLY A 14 18.55 -4.35 -23.82
C GLY A 14 18.52 -2.84 -24.04
N ASP A 15 17.42 -2.27 -24.54
CA ASP A 15 17.35 -0.82 -24.83
C ASP A 15 17.21 0.03 -23.56
N GLU A 16 16.44 -0.42 -22.55
CA GLU A 16 16.33 0.28 -21.26
C GLU A 16 17.62 0.25 -20.44
N GLN A 17 18.43 -0.82 -20.57
CA GLN A 17 19.74 -0.90 -19.91
C GLN A 17 20.74 0.09 -20.51
N GLN A 18 20.70 0.35 -21.82
CA GLN A 18 21.52 1.38 -22.45
C GLN A 18 21.00 2.80 -22.15
N VAL A 19 19.69 2.99 -22.01
CA VAL A 19 19.11 4.27 -21.59
C VAL A 19 19.47 4.61 -20.13
N LEU A 20 19.40 3.64 -19.21
CA LEU A 20 19.76 3.86 -17.80
C LEU A 20 21.28 4.00 -17.58
N ALA A 21 22.11 3.26 -18.32
CA ALA A 21 23.56 3.44 -18.27
C ALA A 21 24.00 4.76 -18.93
N GLY A 22 23.35 5.18 -20.03
CA GLY A 22 23.60 6.45 -20.70
C GLY A 22 23.13 7.68 -19.90
N LEU A 23 22.19 7.52 -18.97
CA LEU A 23 21.77 8.55 -18.02
C LEU A 23 22.82 8.81 -16.93
N GLU A 24 23.63 7.81 -16.54
CA GLU A 24 24.64 7.97 -15.49
C GLU A 24 25.90 8.70 -15.99
N GLU A 25 26.35 8.49 -17.23
CA GLU A 25 27.55 9.15 -17.78
C GLU A 25 27.40 10.67 -18.00
N ASN A 26 26.18 11.16 -18.23
CA ASN A 26 25.88 12.59 -18.43
C ASN A 26 25.05 13.22 -17.30
N SER A 27 24.82 12.50 -16.19
CA SER A 27 24.08 13.03 -15.06
C SER A 27 24.79 14.25 -14.45
N PRO A 28 24.09 15.38 -14.17
CA PRO A 28 24.67 16.48 -13.40
C PRO A 28 24.88 16.12 -11.93
N TYR A 29 24.45 14.93 -11.50
CA TYR A 29 24.48 14.44 -10.13
C TYR A 29 25.48 13.31 -9.93
N VAL A 30 26.14 13.33 -8.77
CA VAL A 30 27.04 12.28 -8.29
C VAL A 30 26.26 11.39 -7.32
N ARG A 31 26.19 10.08 -7.59
CA ARG A 31 25.57 9.07 -6.71
C ARG A 31 26.62 8.23 -5.99
N ARG A 32 26.40 7.93 -4.72
CA ARG A 32 27.24 7.04 -3.90
C ARG A 32 26.37 6.14 -3.02
N GLY A 33 26.53 4.83 -3.13
CA GLY A 33 25.95 3.88 -2.16
C GLY A 33 26.70 3.95 -0.83
N LEU A 34 25.97 4.07 0.28
CA LEU A 34 26.52 4.18 1.63
C LEU A 34 26.27 2.94 2.48
N PHE A 35 25.16 2.25 2.25
CA PHE A 35 24.77 1.04 2.97
C PHE A 35 23.85 0.19 2.11
N GLY A 36 23.88 -1.13 2.32
CA GLY A 36 22.91 -2.06 1.74
C GLY A 36 22.94 -3.41 2.46
N ASN A 37 21.77 -3.95 2.78
CA ASN A 37 21.63 -5.28 3.39
C ASN A 37 20.78 -6.24 2.50
N GLY A 38 20.55 -5.87 1.24
CA GLY A 38 19.69 -6.57 0.28
C GLY A 38 18.22 -6.15 0.28
N ASN A 39 17.71 -5.68 1.43
CA ASN A 39 16.32 -5.25 1.60
C ASN A 39 16.19 -3.73 1.63
N THR A 40 17.03 -3.06 2.40
CA THR A 40 17.16 -1.61 2.50
C THR A 40 18.54 -1.19 2.03
N GLY A 41 18.62 -0.05 1.33
CA GLY A 41 19.88 0.59 1.03
C GLY A 41 19.81 2.10 1.16
N VAL A 42 20.97 2.70 1.44
CA VAL A 42 21.14 4.12 1.64
C VAL A 42 22.04 4.64 0.53
N GLU A 43 21.54 5.62 -0.22
CA GLU A 43 22.29 6.27 -1.29
C GLU A 43 22.38 7.78 -1.01
N TYR A 44 23.53 8.35 -1.33
CA TYR A 44 23.75 9.78 -1.31
C TYR A 44 23.86 10.29 -2.75
N VAL A 45 23.15 11.38 -3.04
CA VAL A 45 23.08 12.03 -4.35
C VAL A 45 23.31 13.52 -4.16
N SER A 46 24.24 14.10 -4.90
CA SER A 46 24.50 15.54 -4.85
C SER A 46 24.71 16.10 -6.25
N ALA A 47 24.52 17.39 -6.42
CA ALA A 47 25.09 18.08 -7.58
C ALA A 47 26.64 18.05 -7.52
N LYS A 48 27.30 18.36 -8.64
CA LYS A 48 28.78 18.51 -8.69
C LYS A 48 29.31 19.51 -7.66
N LYS A 49 28.57 20.61 -7.44
CA LYS A 49 28.77 21.53 -6.32
C LYS A 49 27.79 21.13 -5.21
N ARG A 50 28.33 20.71 -4.06
CA ARG A 50 27.52 20.31 -2.90
C ARG A 50 26.69 21.48 -2.36
N SER A 51 25.50 21.14 -1.88
CA SER A 51 24.63 22.06 -1.15
C SER A 51 25.02 22.14 0.33
N ASN A 52 24.62 23.22 1.00
CA ASN A 52 24.61 23.30 2.46
C ASN A 52 23.29 22.79 3.07
N LYS A 53 22.34 22.34 2.24
CA LYS A 53 21.07 21.74 2.65
C LYS A 53 21.01 20.26 2.25
N LEU A 54 20.52 19.41 3.14
CA LEU A 54 20.32 17.98 2.91
C LEU A 54 18.84 17.60 3.05
N ALA A 55 18.32 16.86 2.08
CA ALA A 55 17.05 16.16 2.20
C ALA A 55 17.31 14.69 2.47
N VAL A 56 16.76 14.17 3.56
CA VAL A 56 16.76 12.74 3.87
C VAL A 56 15.39 12.19 3.51
N THR A 57 15.33 11.34 2.48
CA THR A 57 14.07 10.82 1.96
C THR A 57 13.93 9.32 2.19
N PHE A 58 12.70 8.86 2.38
CA PHE A 58 12.40 7.47 2.69
C PHE A 58 11.39 6.92 1.70
N ALA A 59 11.70 5.77 1.12
CA ALA A 59 10.80 5.07 0.21
C ALA A 59 9.43 4.82 0.85
N GLN A 60 8.39 5.03 0.05
CA GLN A 60 7.01 4.65 0.38
C GLN A 60 6.74 3.20 -0.03
N GLU A 61 5.66 2.62 0.48
CA GLU A 61 5.27 1.23 0.19
C GLU A 61 5.16 0.92 -1.31
N ALA A 62 4.71 1.89 -2.11
CA ALA A 62 4.57 1.73 -3.56
C ALA A 62 5.90 1.76 -4.33
N THR A 63 6.99 2.27 -3.73
CA THR A 63 8.29 2.49 -4.41
C THR A 63 9.33 1.50 -3.90
N ARG A 64 9.21 0.24 -4.36
CA ARG A 64 10.08 -0.88 -3.98
C ARG A 64 11.07 -1.27 -5.07
N ASN A 65 11.90 -0.33 -5.50
CA ASN A 65 12.89 -0.58 -6.55
C ASN A 65 14.22 0.10 -6.22
N MET A 66 15.20 -0.70 -5.82
CA MET A 66 16.55 -0.22 -5.50
C MET A 66 17.31 0.35 -6.72
N ARG A 67 16.85 0.17 -7.96
CA ARG A 67 17.52 0.67 -9.17
C ARG A 67 17.01 2.04 -9.63
N GLN A 68 15.82 2.45 -9.20
CA GLN A 68 15.26 3.75 -9.58
C GLN A 68 15.78 4.87 -8.66
N PRO A 69 15.67 6.15 -9.06
CA PRO A 69 15.89 7.27 -8.15
C PRO A 69 15.09 7.14 -6.86
N GLY A 70 15.64 7.69 -5.78
CA GLY A 70 15.00 7.70 -4.47
C GLY A 70 13.65 8.42 -4.46
N PHE A 71 12.84 8.15 -3.43
CA PHE A 71 11.60 8.89 -3.23
C PHE A 71 11.89 10.40 -3.14
N ALA A 72 11.16 11.18 -3.94
CA ALA A 72 11.31 12.64 -4.05
C ALA A 72 12.74 13.14 -4.43
N GLU A 73 13.64 12.28 -4.91
CA GLU A 73 15.04 12.64 -5.17
C GLU A 73 15.14 13.84 -6.12
N HIS A 74 14.49 13.77 -7.29
CA HIS A 74 14.50 14.87 -8.25
C HIS A 74 13.88 16.16 -7.70
N PHE A 75 12.73 16.04 -7.04
CA PHE A 75 12.03 17.16 -6.41
C PHE A 75 12.89 17.91 -5.39
N MET A 76 13.74 17.20 -4.65
CA MET A 76 14.68 17.79 -3.68
C MET A 76 15.89 18.43 -4.37
N LEU A 77 16.46 17.76 -5.38
CA LEU A 77 17.60 18.27 -6.14
C LEU A 77 17.25 19.59 -6.85
N GLU A 78 16.05 19.69 -7.43
CA GLU A 78 15.54 20.94 -8.05
C GLU A 78 15.39 22.09 -7.04
N ARG A 79 15.20 21.77 -5.75
CA ARG A 79 15.14 22.74 -4.64
C ARG A 79 16.51 23.04 -4.03
N GLY A 80 17.57 22.56 -4.66
CA GLY A 80 18.96 22.76 -4.24
C GLY A 80 19.31 22.04 -2.95
N PHE A 81 18.69 20.90 -2.65
CA PHE A 81 19.14 20.00 -1.60
C PHE A 81 20.07 18.95 -2.21
N ASP A 82 21.12 18.58 -1.48
CA ASP A 82 21.69 17.24 -1.67
C ASP A 82 20.71 16.22 -1.06
N VAL A 83 20.76 14.95 -1.48
CA VAL A 83 19.78 13.93 -1.09
C VAL A 83 20.46 12.73 -0.47
N LEU A 84 20.00 12.31 0.70
CA LEU A 84 20.27 11.01 1.30
C LEU A 84 18.97 10.19 1.24
N THR A 85 18.87 9.24 0.31
CA THR A 85 17.66 8.44 0.13
C THR A 85 17.82 7.06 0.73
N LEU A 86 16.84 6.65 1.52
CA LEU A 86 16.66 5.29 2.01
C LEU A 86 15.64 4.59 1.12
N LYS A 87 16.11 3.57 0.41
CA LYS A 87 15.34 2.80 -0.57
C LYS A 87 15.09 1.40 -0.01
N CYS A 88 14.02 0.74 -0.45
CA CYS A 88 13.67 -0.60 -0.02
C CYS A 88 13.24 -1.49 -1.20
N ASN A 89 13.43 -2.81 -1.09
CA ASN A 89 12.86 -3.82 -1.99
C ASN A 89 11.63 -4.52 -1.39
N ILE A 90 11.43 -4.42 -0.07
CA ILE A 90 10.35 -5.08 0.65
C ILE A 90 9.55 -4.07 1.49
N ASN A 91 8.29 -4.40 1.77
CA ASN A 91 7.46 -3.64 2.71
C ASN A 91 7.62 -4.22 4.12
N ASN A 92 8.67 -3.77 4.82
CA ASN A 92 8.96 -4.19 6.19
C ASN A 92 9.12 -3.00 7.15
N TRP A 93 8.72 -1.80 6.73
CA TRP A 93 8.75 -0.60 7.57
C TRP A 93 10.14 -0.24 8.10
N PHE A 94 11.18 -0.53 7.30
CA PHE A 94 12.59 -0.30 7.63
C PHE A 94 13.09 -1.03 8.88
N GLN A 95 12.35 -2.05 9.35
CA GLN A 95 12.69 -2.83 10.56
C GLN A 95 13.97 -3.67 10.42
N ASP A 96 14.58 -3.68 9.24
CA ASP A 96 15.84 -4.36 8.91
C ASP A 96 17.09 -3.47 9.01
N ILE A 97 16.94 -2.16 9.30
CA ILE A 97 18.06 -1.23 9.50
C ILE A 97 17.95 -0.57 10.89
N SER A 98 19.00 -0.69 11.69
CA SER A 98 19.06 -0.04 13.01
C SER A 98 19.48 1.43 12.90
N ARG A 99 19.22 2.19 13.97
CA ARG A 99 19.63 3.59 14.10
C ARG A 99 21.16 3.72 14.09
N GLU A 100 21.86 2.77 14.69
CA GLU A 100 23.33 2.67 14.74
C GLU A 100 23.88 2.41 13.35
N GLN A 101 23.31 1.46 12.60
CA GLN A 101 23.73 1.17 11.23
C GLN A 101 23.57 2.40 10.32
N LEU A 102 22.45 3.12 10.43
CA LEU A 102 22.25 4.35 9.67
C LEU A 102 23.26 5.43 10.08
N ARG A 103 23.48 5.64 11.39
CA ARG A 103 24.46 6.61 11.91
C ARG A 103 25.86 6.31 11.37
N ASP A 104 26.28 5.05 11.40
CA ASP A 104 27.61 4.64 10.99
C ASP A 104 27.78 4.79 9.45
N ALA A 105 26.74 4.48 8.67
CA ALA A 105 26.74 4.67 7.21
C ALA A 105 26.89 6.15 6.79
N ILE A 106 26.36 7.08 7.58
CA ILE A 106 26.36 8.53 7.28
C ILE A 106 27.43 9.30 8.07
N ALA A 107 28.25 8.61 8.85
CA ALA A 107 29.28 9.22 9.68
C ALA A 107 30.16 10.18 8.88
N GLY A 108 30.41 11.36 9.45
CA GLY A 108 31.22 12.42 8.83
C GLY A 108 30.58 13.17 7.66
N ARG A 109 29.37 12.82 7.21
CA ARG A 109 28.69 13.52 6.09
C ARG A 109 27.74 14.62 6.54
N LEU A 110 27.13 14.46 7.71
CA LEU A 110 26.12 15.38 8.22
C LEU A 110 26.70 16.68 8.78
N SER A 111 27.99 16.71 9.13
CA SER A 111 28.66 17.90 9.71
C SER A 111 28.71 19.09 8.75
N ASP A 112 28.56 18.84 7.45
CA ASP A 112 28.75 19.84 6.41
C ASP A 112 27.43 20.53 5.99
N TYR A 113 26.31 20.16 6.61
CA TYR A 113 24.99 20.71 6.30
C TYR A 113 24.49 21.61 7.41
N ASP A 114 24.06 22.81 7.03
CA ASP A 114 23.44 23.79 7.93
C ASP A 114 21.98 23.44 8.21
N PHE A 115 21.34 22.75 7.25
CA PHE A 115 19.92 22.45 7.30
C PHE A 115 19.60 21.06 6.73
N VAL A 116 18.88 20.26 7.50
CA VAL A 116 18.46 18.90 7.16
C VAL A 116 16.94 18.78 7.26
N VAL A 117 16.30 18.35 6.18
CA VAL A 117 14.87 18.01 6.15
C VAL A 117 14.68 16.50 5.97
N CYS A 118 13.88 15.87 6.81
CA CYS A 118 13.38 14.52 6.57
C CYS A 118 12.04 14.55 5.85
N TYR A 119 11.86 13.71 4.83
CA TYR A 119 10.62 13.66 4.05
C TYR A 119 10.21 12.24 3.69
N GLY A 120 8.94 11.92 3.90
CA GLY A 120 8.40 10.59 3.60
C GLY A 120 6.87 10.53 3.64
N SER A 121 6.33 9.44 3.08
CA SER A 121 4.89 9.18 3.00
C SER A 121 4.53 7.78 3.50
N GLY A 122 3.49 7.66 4.32
CA GLY A 122 3.05 6.38 4.92
C GLY A 122 4.17 5.71 5.71
N MET A 123 4.60 4.53 5.25
CA MET A 123 5.79 3.82 5.72
C MET A 123 7.05 4.71 5.77
N GLY A 124 7.28 5.50 4.71
CA GLY A 124 8.41 6.43 4.67
C GLY A 124 8.21 7.62 5.61
N GLY A 125 6.97 8.01 5.89
CA GLY A 125 6.65 9.06 6.86
C GLY A 125 6.95 8.62 8.30
N TYR A 126 6.63 7.37 8.64
CA TYR A 126 7.08 6.74 9.88
C TYR A 126 8.61 6.75 10.00
N ALA A 127 9.32 6.30 8.96
CA ALA A 127 10.78 6.26 8.95
C ALA A 127 11.41 7.66 9.07
N ALA A 128 10.82 8.66 8.40
CA ALA A 128 11.24 10.06 8.49
C ALA A 128 11.21 10.59 9.93
N ILE A 129 10.20 10.21 10.71
CA ILE A 129 10.13 10.56 12.14
C ILE A 129 11.13 9.73 12.93
N TYR A 130 11.16 8.41 12.72
CA TYR A 130 11.96 7.47 13.50
C TYR A 130 13.48 7.73 13.41
N PHE A 131 13.97 8.15 12.25
CA PHE A 131 15.40 8.41 12.02
C PHE A 131 15.79 9.89 12.15
N ALA A 132 14.84 10.79 12.42
CA ALA A 132 15.05 12.25 12.43
C ALA A 132 16.23 12.68 13.31
N GLU A 133 16.34 12.12 14.52
CA GLU A 133 17.42 12.45 15.47
C GLU A 133 18.79 12.01 14.94
N ILE A 134 18.88 10.79 14.39
CA ILE A 134 20.14 10.22 13.86
C ILE A 134 20.70 11.06 12.73
N VAL A 135 19.81 11.59 11.89
CA VAL A 135 20.19 12.44 10.76
C VAL A 135 20.26 13.93 11.12
N LYS A 136 20.08 14.28 12.40
CA LYS A 136 20.10 15.65 12.91
C LYS A 136 19.12 16.58 12.17
N ALA A 137 17.91 16.08 11.89
CA ALA A 137 16.89 16.82 11.17
C ALA A 137 16.52 18.13 11.89
N ASN A 138 16.42 19.22 11.14
CA ASN A 138 15.82 20.47 11.59
C ASN A 138 14.29 20.40 11.46
N VAL A 139 13.82 19.83 10.34
CA VAL A 139 12.41 19.70 9.99
C VAL A 139 12.11 18.28 9.53
N VAL A 140 10.98 17.73 9.95
CA VAL A 140 10.41 16.50 9.40
C VAL A 140 9.08 16.84 8.75
N ILE A 141 8.88 16.45 7.50
CA ILE A 141 7.59 16.54 6.81
C ILE A 141 7.15 15.11 6.51
N ALA A 142 6.17 14.63 7.27
CA ALA A 142 5.65 13.28 7.17
C ALA A 142 4.21 13.32 6.63
N LEU A 143 4.00 12.74 5.44
CA LEU A 143 2.68 12.64 4.81
C LEU A 143 2.00 11.35 5.24
N SER A 144 0.82 11.46 5.84
CA SER A 144 0.02 10.33 6.32
C SER A 144 0.85 9.28 7.08
N PRO A 145 1.71 9.64 8.05
CA PRO A 145 2.52 8.66 8.77
C PRO A 145 1.67 7.84 9.73
N GLN A 146 2.02 6.58 9.92
CA GLN A 146 1.41 5.71 10.93
C GLN A 146 2.27 5.78 12.19
N TYR A 147 1.62 5.89 13.35
CA TYR A 147 2.29 5.88 14.65
C TYR A 147 2.95 4.52 14.92
N SER A 148 2.20 3.46 14.65
CA SER A 148 2.70 2.10 14.54
C SER A 148 1.76 1.31 13.64
N ILE A 149 2.25 0.21 13.07
CA ILE A 149 1.40 -0.81 12.46
C ILE A 149 1.39 -2.12 13.25
N ASP A 150 2.09 -2.15 14.39
CA ASP A 150 2.05 -3.27 15.31
C ASP A 150 0.66 -3.32 15.97
N PRO A 151 -0.13 -4.40 15.77
CA PRO A 151 -1.45 -4.54 16.39
C PRO A 151 -1.43 -4.54 17.92
N ALA A 152 -0.27 -4.81 18.54
CA ALA A 152 -0.10 -4.71 19.99
C ALA A 152 -0.03 -3.24 20.48
N ILE A 153 0.27 -2.29 19.59
CA ILE A 153 0.39 -0.86 19.89
C ILE A 153 -0.83 -0.08 19.36
N VAL A 154 -1.31 -0.44 18.16
CA VAL A 154 -2.44 0.20 17.49
C VAL A 154 -3.49 -0.85 17.16
N ASP A 155 -4.62 -0.81 17.87
CA ASP A 155 -5.77 -1.71 17.67
C ASP A 155 -6.84 -1.12 16.72
N PHE A 156 -6.71 0.16 16.37
CA PHE A 156 -7.73 0.91 15.63
C PHE A 156 -7.54 0.92 14.10
N ASP A 157 -6.45 0.37 13.59
CA ASP A 157 -6.07 0.39 12.17
C ASP A 157 -5.62 -0.99 11.68
N ASP A 158 -6.48 -1.66 10.91
CA ASP A 158 -6.26 -3.01 10.38
C ASP A 158 -5.72 -3.02 8.94
N ARG A 159 -5.55 -1.84 8.32
CA ARG A 159 -5.10 -1.70 6.92
C ARG A 159 -3.80 -2.45 6.62
N TRP A 160 -2.95 -2.61 7.64
CA TRP A 160 -1.61 -3.17 7.52
C TRP A 160 -1.45 -4.55 8.16
N ALA A 161 -2.53 -5.20 8.61
CA ALA A 161 -2.46 -6.48 9.33
C ALA A 161 -1.68 -7.56 8.57
N GLY A 162 -1.85 -7.63 7.25
CA GLY A 162 -1.13 -8.59 6.40
C GLY A 162 0.39 -8.33 6.29
N SER A 163 0.82 -7.08 6.41
CA SER A 163 2.24 -6.72 6.49
C SER A 163 2.78 -6.92 7.90
N ALA A 164 2.05 -6.46 8.92
CA ALA A 164 2.43 -6.59 10.32
C ALA A 164 2.67 -8.05 10.73
N ALA A 165 1.84 -8.99 10.25
CA ALA A 165 1.99 -10.42 10.51
C ALA A 165 3.31 -11.03 9.99
N LYS A 166 4.02 -10.33 9.09
CA LYS A 166 5.29 -10.78 8.49
C LYS A 166 6.50 -10.02 9.02
N ILE A 167 6.29 -9.03 9.89
CA ILE A 167 7.32 -8.13 10.39
C ILE A 167 7.71 -8.54 11.81
N SER A 168 9.01 -8.64 12.05
CA SER A 168 9.55 -8.64 13.40
C SER A 168 9.84 -7.19 13.78
N PHE A 169 9.06 -6.64 14.71
CA PHE A 169 9.22 -5.26 15.20
C PHE A 169 10.45 -5.16 16.11
N LYS A 170 11.48 -4.47 15.64
CA LYS A 170 12.79 -4.30 16.33
C LYS A 170 13.07 -2.86 16.70
N HIS A 171 12.40 -1.91 16.06
CA HIS A 171 12.52 -0.50 16.35
C HIS A 171 12.07 -0.18 17.78
N GLN A 172 12.69 0.83 18.38
CA GLN A 172 12.19 1.41 19.63
C GLN A 172 10.82 2.05 19.40
N SER A 173 10.06 2.28 20.47
CA SER A 173 8.78 3.00 20.36
C SER A 173 9.02 4.42 19.84
N LEU A 174 8.04 4.95 19.08
CA LEU A 174 8.11 6.35 18.64
C LEU A 174 8.14 7.32 19.82
N ASP A 175 7.49 7.01 20.94
CA ASP A 175 7.57 7.83 22.17
C ASP A 175 9.03 8.06 22.61
N ALA A 176 9.82 6.99 22.65
CA ALA A 176 11.23 7.07 23.02
C ALA A 176 12.03 7.94 22.03
N ILE A 177 11.74 7.80 20.74
CA ILE A 177 12.41 8.62 19.71
C ILE A 177 12.00 10.09 19.80
N LEU A 178 10.72 10.36 19.99
CA LEU A 178 10.15 11.71 20.03
C LEU A 178 10.57 12.49 21.28
N ALA A 179 11.00 11.81 22.34
CA ALA A 179 11.57 12.42 23.54
C ALA A 179 12.95 13.07 23.30
N HIS A 180 13.71 12.60 22.31
CA HIS A 180 15.09 13.02 22.05
C HIS A 180 15.26 13.90 20.81
N THR A 181 14.32 13.88 19.88
CA THR A 181 14.40 14.70 18.67
C THR A 181 14.23 16.20 18.96
N GLY A 182 15.06 17.03 18.33
CA GLY A 182 14.96 18.50 18.35
C GLY A 182 14.14 19.09 17.20
N ALA A 183 13.75 18.27 16.22
CA ALA A 183 13.14 18.73 14.97
C ALA A 183 11.72 19.29 15.15
N ALA A 184 11.31 20.21 14.27
CA ALA A 184 9.90 20.52 14.07
C ALA A 184 9.27 19.44 13.16
N ILE A 185 8.21 18.77 13.62
CA ILE A 185 7.66 17.60 12.92
C ILE A 185 6.26 17.92 12.40
N TYR A 186 6.14 18.18 11.10
CA TYR A 186 4.88 18.39 10.41
C TYR A 186 4.26 17.05 10.02
N VAL A 187 3.11 16.75 10.60
CA VAL A 187 2.31 15.57 10.27
C VAL A 187 1.16 16.01 9.39
N VAL A 188 1.25 15.73 8.09
CA VAL A 188 0.23 16.08 7.09
C VAL A 188 -0.73 14.92 6.92
N TYR A 189 -2.03 15.08 7.21
CA TYR A 189 -2.98 13.97 7.19
C TYR A 189 -4.42 14.42 6.91
N ASP A 190 -5.25 13.47 6.47
CA ASP A 190 -6.69 13.67 6.36
C ASP A 190 -7.38 13.46 7.73
N PRO A 191 -7.97 14.49 8.35
CA PRO A 191 -8.70 14.35 9.61
C PRO A 191 -9.99 13.51 9.52
N HIS A 192 -10.42 13.12 8.32
CA HIS A 192 -11.58 12.25 8.10
C HIS A 192 -11.22 10.79 7.81
N ASP A 193 -9.93 10.45 7.84
CA ASP A 193 -9.37 9.11 7.71
C ASP A 193 -8.89 8.57 9.07
N THR A 194 -8.55 7.28 9.12
CA THR A 194 -7.90 6.64 10.27
C THR A 194 -6.58 7.31 10.64
N ASP A 195 -5.91 7.97 9.68
CA ASP A 195 -4.70 8.78 9.91
C ASP A 195 -4.87 9.83 11.03
N ALA A 196 -6.10 10.32 11.29
CA ALA A 196 -6.38 11.24 12.40
C ALA A 196 -6.03 10.65 13.78
N LYS A 197 -6.25 9.34 13.97
CA LYS A 197 -5.91 8.65 15.22
C LYS A 197 -4.40 8.47 15.37
N HIS A 198 -3.69 8.19 14.28
CA HIS A 198 -2.22 8.15 14.27
C HIS A 198 -1.61 9.51 14.59
N ALA A 199 -2.11 10.58 13.98
CA ALA A 199 -1.66 11.94 14.27
C ALA A 199 -1.94 12.34 15.73
N ALA A 200 -3.09 11.93 16.29
CA ALA A 200 -3.41 12.15 17.69
C ALA A 200 -2.46 11.39 18.64
N ALA A 201 -2.13 10.13 18.35
CA ALA A 201 -1.17 9.35 19.12
C ALA A 201 0.23 10.00 19.12
N MET A 202 0.72 10.43 17.95
CA MET A 202 1.99 11.17 17.86
C MET A 202 1.94 12.48 18.66
N ARG A 203 0.85 13.24 18.56
CA ARG A 203 0.71 14.50 19.30
C ARG A 203 0.64 14.31 20.81
N ALA A 204 0.08 13.20 21.28
CA ALA A 204 0.10 12.82 22.69
C ALA A 204 1.53 12.48 23.16
N ALA A 205 2.35 11.90 22.28
CA ALA A 205 3.74 11.54 22.56
C ALA A 205 4.69 12.75 22.65
N SER A 206 4.48 13.80 21.87
CA SER A 206 5.37 14.96 21.85
C SER A 206 4.71 16.27 21.38
N ASN A 207 5.08 17.37 22.05
CA ASN A 207 4.68 18.72 21.68
C ASN A 207 5.35 19.25 20.40
N ARG A 208 6.34 18.53 19.87
CA ARG A 208 7.02 18.86 18.60
C ARG A 208 6.21 18.45 17.37
N ILE A 209 5.15 17.67 17.56
CA ILE A 209 4.23 17.28 16.50
C ILE A 209 3.30 18.45 16.17
N ILE A 210 3.42 18.92 14.93
CA ILE A 210 2.64 20.00 14.36
C ILE A 210 1.66 19.40 13.33
N PRO A 211 0.36 19.28 13.66
CA PRO A 211 -0.62 18.72 12.75
C PRO A 211 -0.90 19.69 11.59
N VAL A 212 -0.93 19.15 10.38
CA VAL A 212 -1.27 19.86 9.15
C VAL A 212 -2.44 19.12 8.49
N GLU A 213 -3.65 19.57 8.79
CA GLU A 213 -4.86 18.90 8.33
C GLU A 213 -5.17 19.17 6.85
N THR A 214 -5.44 18.11 6.10
CA THR A 214 -5.83 18.14 4.69
C THR A 214 -7.14 17.36 4.49
N PRO A 215 -8.30 17.93 4.84
CA PRO A 215 -9.58 17.22 4.78
C PRO A 215 -9.88 16.61 3.42
N TYR A 216 -10.30 15.35 3.40
CA TYR A 216 -10.66 14.56 2.22
C TYR A 216 -9.51 14.21 1.27
N SER A 217 -8.24 14.47 1.63
CA SER A 217 -7.10 14.03 0.83
C SER A 217 -6.92 12.51 0.80
N GLY A 218 -7.52 11.80 1.76
CA GLY A 218 -7.37 10.35 1.94
C GLY A 218 -5.94 9.93 2.31
N HIS A 219 -5.67 8.64 2.14
CA HIS A 219 -4.38 8.03 2.42
C HIS A 219 -3.67 7.51 1.14
N PRO A 220 -2.38 7.81 0.92
CA PRO A 220 -1.65 8.90 1.58
C PRO A 220 -2.11 10.26 1.04
N SER A 221 -2.02 11.30 1.88
CA SER A 221 -2.50 12.65 1.53
C SER A 221 -1.76 13.30 0.35
N GLY A 222 -0.52 12.89 0.09
CA GLY A 222 0.33 13.46 -0.96
C GLY A 222 -0.28 13.42 -2.36
N ALA A 223 -0.94 12.34 -2.74
CA ALA A 223 -1.49 12.19 -4.10
C ALA A 223 -2.59 13.22 -4.39
N ALA A 224 -3.50 13.45 -3.44
CA ALA A 224 -4.55 14.47 -3.61
C ALA A 224 -3.96 15.88 -3.66
N LEU A 225 -2.98 16.18 -2.80
CA LEU A 225 -2.30 17.49 -2.78
C LEU A 225 -1.49 17.74 -4.04
N GLN A 226 -0.89 16.71 -4.63
CA GLN A 226 -0.18 16.81 -5.91
C GLN A 226 -1.14 17.08 -7.06
N GLN A 227 -2.26 16.34 -7.13
CA GLN A 227 -3.30 16.56 -8.15
C GLN A 227 -3.96 17.95 -8.07
N MET A 228 -3.92 18.59 -6.90
CA MET A 228 -4.42 19.96 -6.70
C MET A 228 -3.35 21.05 -6.88
N ASP A 229 -2.12 20.68 -7.24
CA ASP A 229 -0.96 21.59 -7.32
C ASP A 229 -0.68 22.35 -6.00
N ILE A 230 -0.87 21.68 -4.86
CA ILE A 230 -0.67 22.23 -3.51
C ILE A 230 0.61 21.67 -2.87
N LEU A 231 0.98 20.42 -3.19
CA LEU A 231 2.01 19.68 -2.45
C LEU A 231 3.37 20.39 -2.46
N ALA A 232 3.81 20.87 -3.62
CA ALA A 232 5.10 21.55 -3.78
C ALA A 232 5.18 22.82 -2.93
N GLY A 233 4.18 23.70 -3.06
CA GLY A 233 4.11 24.93 -2.27
C GLY A 233 3.95 24.64 -0.76
N LEU A 234 3.19 23.61 -0.38
CA LEU A 234 3.09 23.20 1.02
C LEU A 234 4.46 22.79 1.56
N PHE A 235 5.20 21.94 0.85
CA PHE A 235 6.55 21.52 1.25
C PHE A 235 7.46 22.74 1.50
N ASP A 236 7.51 23.68 0.56
CA ASP A 236 8.35 24.88 0.66
C ASP A 236 7.98 25.75 1.88
N ASN A 237 6.67 25.92 2.14
CA ASN A 237 6.20 26.63 3.33
C ASN A 237 6.59 25.92 4.63
N LEU A 238 6.46 24.58 4.70
CA LEU A 238 6.78 23.81 5.90
C LEU A 238 8.28 23.78 6.20
N VAL A 239 9.13 23.74 5.17
CA VAL A 239 10.60 23.88 5.32
C VAL A 239 10.95 25.20 6.01
N GLU A 240 10.23 26.28 5.70
CA GLU A 240 10.40 27.59 6.33
C GLU A 240 9.65 27.76 7.66
N GLY A 241 8.98 26.73 8.14
CA GLY A 241 8.25 26.77 9.40
C GLY A 241 6.87 27.41 9.32
N ARG A 242 6.26 27.50 8.12
CA ARG A 242 4.99 28.19 7.86
C ARG A 242 3.91 27.20 7.43
N ILE A 243 2.71 27.29 8.00
CA ILE A 243 1.55 26.50 7.56
C ILE A 243 0.62 27.42 6.74
N PRO A 244 0.45 27.16 5.43
CA PRO A 244 -0.43 27.98 4.60
C PRO A 244 -1.92 27.73 4.92
N PRO A 245 -2.85 28.61 4.49
CA PRO A 245 -4.30 28.45 4.71
C PRO A 245 -4.91 27.35 3.82
N LEU A 246 -4.55 26.08 4.07
CA LEU A 246 -4.83 24.93 3.22
C LEU A 246 -6.31 24.73 2.89
N ARG A 247 -7.21 24.90 3.87
CA ARG A 247 -8.65 24.66 3.68
C ARG A 247 -9.24 25.49 2.53
N LYS A 248 -8.81 26.75 2.40
CA LYS A 248 -9.27 27.65 1.32
C LYS A 248 -8.71 27.20 -0.02
N THR A 249 -7.40 26.95 -0.09
CA THR A 249 -6.70 26.53 -1.30
C THR A 249 -7.20 25.18 -1.82
N MET A 250 -7.31 24.17 -0.95
CA MET A 250 -7.84 22.85 -1.31
C MET A 250 -9.28 22.95 -1.81
N ARG A 251 -10.13 23.77 -1.18
CA ARG A 251 -11.50 23.97 -1.66
C ARG A 251 -11.51 24.56 -3.07
N ALA A 252 -10.64 25.52 -3.38
CA ALA A 252 -10.56 26.11 -4.71
C ALA A 252 -10.12 25.09 -5.77
N GLN A 253 -9.14 24.23 -5.45
CA GLN A 253 -8.55 23.27 -6.38
C GLN A 253 -9.22 21.88 -6.39
N ARG A 254 -10.21 21.63 -5.53
CA ARG A 254 -10.83 20.31 -5.30
C ARG A 254 -11.28 19.56 -6.55
N ALA A 255 -11.67 20.27 -7.61
CA ALA A 255 -12.16 19.66 -8.85
C ALA A 255 -11.05 18.96 -9.66
N GLN A 256 -9.77 19.31 -9.43
CA GLN A 256 -8.62 18.77 -10.16
C GLN A 256 -8.18 17.41 -9.61
N SER A 257 -8.58 17.07 -8.38
CA SER A 257 -8.15 15.83 -7.74
C SER A 257 -9.25 14.78 -7.68
N ALA A 258 -9.07 13.72 -8.47
CA ALA A 258 -9.87 12.50 -8.37
C ALA A 258 -9.86 11.94 -6.94
N LYS A 259 -8.68 11.94 -6.28
CA LYS A 259 -8.52 11.43 -4.91
C LYS A 259 -9.28 12.27 -3.89
N TYR A 260 -9.24 13.60 -4.00
CA TYR A 260 -10.03 14.49 -3.14
C TYR A 260 -11.54 14.26 -3.33
N LEU A 261 -11.99 14.22 -4.58
CA LEU A 261 -13.40 13.98 -4.90
C LEU A 261 -13.87 12.63 -4.37
N PHE A 262 -13.00 11.60 -4.45
CA PHE A 262 -13.26 10.29 -3.88
C PHE A 262 -13.39 10.32 -2.34
N GLY A 263 -12.45 10.94 -1.63
CA GLY A 263 -12.52 11.08 -0.17
C GLY A 263 -13.78 11.84 0.29
N LEU A 264 -14.12 12.93 -0.43
CA LEU A 264 -15.33 13.69 -0.19
C LEU A 264 -16.59 12.86 -0.48
N ALA A 265 -16.61 12.12 -1.59
CA ALA A 265 -17.73 11.25 -1.95
C ALA A 265 -17.99 10.18 -0.88
N GLN A 266 -16.94 9.53 -0.39
CA GLN A 266 -17.06 8.55 0.69
C GLN A 266 -17.62 9.19 1.97
N SER A 267 -17.19 10.41 2.31
CA SER A 267 -17.71 11.15 3.46
C SER A 267 -19.21 11.46 3.28
N CYS A 268 -19.63 11.91 2.10
CA CYS A 268 -21.04 12.13 1.77
C CYS A 268 -21.86 10.84 1.91
N ILE A 269 -21.36 9.72 1.39
CA ILE A 269 -22.03 8.42 1.46
C ILE A 269 -22.19 7.96 2.91
N ARG A 270 -21.14 8.04 3.73
CA ARG A 270 -21.18 7.69 5.16
C ARG A 270 -22.21 8.52 5.94
N ARG A 271 -22.45 9.77 5.53
CA ARG A 271 -23.43 10.68 6.13
C ARG A 271 -24.84 10.56 5.54
N GLY A 272 -25.07 9.59 4.64
CA GLY A 272 -26.39 9.35 4.02
C GLY A 272 -26.68 10.17 2.77
N HIS A 273 -25.78 11.06 2.33
CA HIS A 273 -25.94 11.84 1.10
C HIS A 273 -25.51 11.04 -0.14
N LYS A 274 -26.17 9.90 -0.38
CA LYS A 274 -25.78 8.90 -1.40
C LYS A 274 -25.74 9.49 -2.81
N ALA A 275 -26.75 10.26 -3.21
CA ALA A 275 -26.82 10.87 -4.55
C ALA A 275 -25.67 11.86 -4.80
N ALA A 276 -25.35 12.72 -3.82
CA ALA A 276 -24.20 13.62 -3.91
C ALA A 276 -22.88 12.84 -3.97
N GLY A 277 -22.76 11.77 -3.18
CA GLY A 277 -21.62 10.87 -3.22
C GLY A 277 -21.42 10.20 -4.59
N LEU A 278 -22.49 9.70 -5.21
CA LEU A 278 -22.43 9.11 -6.54
C LEU A 278 -22.01 10.13 -7.60
N SER A 279 -22.57 11.35 -7.57
CA SER A 279 -22.18 12.43 -8.48
C SER A 279 -20.70 12.83 -8.32
N LEU A 280 -20.18 12.84 -7.10
CA LEU A 280 -18.76 13.08 -6.86
C LEU A 280 -17.88 11.93 -7.35
N LEU A 281 -18.29 10.67 -7.18
CA LEU A 281 -17.58 9.51 -7.72
C LEU A 281 -17.54 9.53 -9.25
N GLU A 282 -18.65 9.89 -9.90
CA GLU A 282 -18.73 10.04 -11.35
C GLU A 282 -17.71 11.06 -11.85
N ARG A 283 -17.64 12.23 -11.20
CA ARG A 283 -16.61 13.25 -11.51
C ARG A 283 -15.19 12.74 -11.22
N ALA A 284 -15.00 11.96 -10.16
CA ALA A 284 -13.70 11.43 -9.80
C ALA A 284 -13.19 10.41 -10.84
N VAL A 285 -14.05 9.52 -11.37
CA VAL A 285 -13.65 8.54 -12.39
C VAL A 285 -13.42 9.16 -13.76
N SER A 286 -14.05 10.29 -14.05
CA SER A 286 -13.82 11.06 -15.30
C SER A 286 -12.54 11.89 -15.29
N SER A 287 -11.86 12.00 -14.14
CA SER A 287 -10.58 12.71 -14.04
C SER A 287 -9.42 11.80 -14.44
N GLU A 288 -8.40 12.36 -15.09
CA GLU A 288 -7.17 11.64 -15.48
C GLU A 288 -6.47 10.96 -14.30
N GLY A 289 -6.62 11.49 -13.08
CA GLY A 289 -6.06 10.94 -11.85
C GLY A 289 -6.84 9.77 -11.23
N ALA A 290 -7.83 9.20 -11.91
CA ALA A 290 -8.68 8.13 -11.40
C ALA A 290 -7.93 6.79 -11.26
N THR A 291 -7.79 6.31 -10.02
CA THR A 291 -7.16 5.01 -9.73
C THR A 291 -8.15 3.85 -9.84
N SER A 292 -7.63 2.61 -9.90
CA SER A 292 -8.44 1.38 -9.87
C SER A 292 -9.38 1.33 -8.67
N GLU A 293 -8.94 1.80 -7.51
CA GLU A 293 -9.76 1.94 -6.31
C GLU A 293 -11.00 2.82 -6.54
N ILE A 294 -10.80 4.02 -7.13
CA ILE A 294 -11.89 4.96 -7.40
C ILE A 294 -12.88 4.36 -8.40
N ARG A 295 -12.37 3.71 -9.46
CA ARG A 295 -13.17 3.01 -10.49
C ARG A 295 -14.02 1.90 -9.87
N ILE A 296 -13.42 1.06 -9.03
CA ILE A 296 -14.13 -0.03 -8.34
C ILE A 296 -15.19 0.53 -7.39
N ALA A 297 -14.86 1.58 -6.62
CA ALA A 297 -15.81 2.21 -5.71
C ALA A 297 -17.02 2.80 -6.45
N TYR A 298 -16.81 3.38 -7.63
CA TYR A 298 -17.88 3.86 -8.49
C TYR A 298 -18.78 2.71 -8.98
N CYS A 299 -18.20 1.62 -9.51
CA CYS A 299 -18.99 0.44 -9.93
C CYS A 299 -19.78 -0.16 -8.77
N ARG A 300 -19.17 -0.29 -7.58
CA ARG A 300 -19.86 -0.74 -6.36
C ARG A 300 -21.02 0.17 -5.98
N ARG A 301 -20.87 1.48 -6.18
CA ARG A 301 -21.94 2.44 -5.87
C ARG A 301 -23.07 2.37 -6.86
N LEU A 302 -22.78 2.26 -8.16
CA LEU A 302 -23.81 2.02 -9.18
C LEU A 302 -24.61 0.75 -8.86
N HIS A 303 -23.93 -0.35 -8.53
CA HIS A 303 -24.59 -1.59 -8.12
C HIS A 303 -25.48 -1.39 -6.89
N ALA A 304 -24.98 -0.72 -5.84
CA ALA A 304 -25.74 -0.48 -4.62
C ALA A 304 -26.99 0.42 -4.80
N GLU A 305 -27.05 1.23 -5.86
CA GLU A 305 -28.21 2.03 -6.24
C GLU A 305 -29.13 1.31 -7.24
N GLY A 306 -28.93 0.00 -7.48
CA GLY A 306 -29.72 -0.81 -8.41
C GLY A 306 -29.38 -0.60 -9.89
N ARG A 307 -28.36 0.20 -10.20
CA ARG A 307 -27.90 0.48 -11.58
C ARG A 307 -26.91 -0.58 -12.05
N VAL A 308 -27.32 -1.85 -12.00
CA VAL A 308 -26.43 -3.01 -12.23
C VAL A 308 -25.85 -3.02 -13.65
N HIS A 309 -26.67 -2.74 -14.66
CA HIS A 309 -26.21 -2.70 -16.05
C HIS A 309 -25.16 -1.61 -16.28
N ASP A 310 -25.32 -0.43 -15.67
CA ASP A 310 -24.32 0.64 -15.71
C ASP A 310 -23.02 0.21 -15.00
N ALA A 311 -23.13 -0.45 -13.85
CA ALA A 311 -21.99 -0.97 -13.10
C ALA A 311 -21.18 -1.98 -13.92
N VAL A 312 -21.86 -2.93 -14.60
CA VAL A 312 -21.23 -3.90 -15.50
C VAL A 312 -20.58 -3.22 -16.69
N ALA A 313 -21.28 -2.30 -17.36
CA ALA A 313 -20.75 -1.58 -18.51
C ALA A 313 -19.45 -0.83 -18.16
N ARG A 314 -19.45 -0.09 -17.04
CA ARG A 314 -18.26 0.62 -16.53
C ARG A 314 -17.16 -0.35 -16.10
N LEU A 315 -17.49 -1.45 -15.41
CA LEU A 315 -16.49 -2.42 -15.00
C LEU A 315 -15.81 -3.09 -16.20
N ARG A 316 -16.56 -3.41 -17.27
CA ARG A 316 -16.02 -3.95 -18.53
C ARG A 316 -15.09 -2.96 -19.21
N GLU A 317 -15.45 -1.68 -19.24
CA GLU A 317 -14.60 -0.60 -19.76
C GLU A 317 -13.27 -0.48 -18.98
N TYR A 318 -13.34 -0.54 -17.64
CA TYR A 318 -12.14 -0.42 -16.80
C TYR A 318 -11.32 -1.71 -16.74
N TRP A 319 -11.90 -2.85 -17.09
CA TRP A 319 -11.33 -4.19 -16.90
C TRP A 319 -9.86 -4.33 -17.33
N PRO A 320 -9.42 -3.83 -18.50
CA PRO A 320 -8.03 -3.97 -18.93
C PRO A 320 -7.01 -3.32 -17.98
N SER A 321 -7.44 -2.32 -17.20
CA SER A 321 -6.59 -1.56 -16.27
C SER A 321 -6.68 -2.02 -14.81
N LEU A 322 -7.60 -2.94 -14.50
CA LEU A 322 -7.81 -3.42 -13.13
C LEU A 322 -6.92 -4.64 -12.83
N PRO A 323 -6.50 -4.83 -11.56
CA PRO A 323 -5.81 -6.05 -11.15
C PRO A 323 -6.71 -7.27 -11.41
N GLN A 324 -6.22 -8.25 -12.16
CA GLN A 324 -6.97 -9.46 -12.50
C GLN A 324 -6.64 -10.62 -11.56
N ASN A 325 -6.70 -10.36 -10.25
CA ASN A 325 -6.59 -11.39 -9.22
C ASN A 325 -7.95 -12.08 -9.02
N ALA A 326 -7.95 -13.24 -8.37
CA ALA A 326 -9.14 -14.07 -8.16
C ALA A 326 -10.31 -13.29 -7.54
N HIS A 327 -10.04 -12.40 -6.58
CA HIS A 327 -11.08 -11.58 -5.94
C HIS A 327 -11.75 -10.60 -6.91
N MET A 328 -10.97 -9.93 -7.76
CA MET A 328 -11.52 -9.00 -8.75
C MET A 328 -12.29 -9.72 -9.86
N ILE A 329 -11.82 -10.90 -10.27
CA ILE A 329 -12.51 -11.77 -11.23
C ILE A 329 -13.85 -12.23 -10.66
N ALA A 330 -13.87 -12.69 -9.41
CA ALA A 330 -15.10 -13.07 -8.73
C ALA A 330 -16.07 -11.88 -8.56
N TYR A 331 -15.56 -10.68 -8.23
CA TYR A 331 -16.40 -9.47 -8.16
C TYR A 331 -17.05 -9.14 -9.51
N ARG A 332 -16.33 -9.28 -10.62
CA ARG A 332 -16.92 -9.13 -11.95
C ARG A 332 -17.95 -10.22 -12.23
N ALA A 333 -17.62 -11.48 -11.94
CA ALA A 333 -18.53 -12.62 -12.11
C ALA A 333 -19.88 -12.38 -11.41
N HIS A 334 -19.83 -11.89 -10.17
CA HIS A 334 -21.00 -11.48 -9.39
C HIS A 334 -21.84 -10.42 -10.12
N LEU A 335 -21.23 -9.33 -10.60
CA LEU A 335 -21.99 -8.30 -11.32
C LEU A 335 -22.60 -8.82 -12.62
N GLU A 336 -21.90 -9.68 -13.37
CA GLU A 336 -22.41 -10.31 -14.59
C GLU A 336 -23.61 -11.21 -14.27
N GLN A 337 -23.55 -11.97 -13.16
CA GLN A 337 -24.65 -12.81 -12.69
C GLN A 337 -25.88 -11.97 -12.33
N VAL A 338 -25.71 -10.90 -11.54
CA VAL A 338 -26.80 -10.00 -11.13
C VAL A 338 -27.39 -9.27 -12.34
N ALA A 339 -26.58 -8.97 -13.37
CA ALA A 339 -27.04 -8.40 -14.63
C ALA A 339 -27.70 -9.43 -15.58
N GLY A 340 -27.71 -10.71 -15.23
CA GLY A 340 -28.37 -11.78 -15.98
C GLY A 340 -27.50 -12.55 -16.98
N ASP A 341 -26.21 -12.22 -17.11
CA ASP A 341 -25.26 -12.94 -17.98
C ASP A 341 -24.69 -14.18 -17.26
N GLN A 342 -25.56 -15.18 -17.11
CA GLN A 342 -25.24 -16.43 -16.42
C GLN A 342 -24.08 -17.21 -17.06
N LYS A 343 -23.86 -17.04 -18.38
CA LYS A 343 -22.80 -17.74 -19.10
C LYS A 343 -21.44 -17.13 -18.77
N GLU A 344 -21.33 -15.81 -18.84
CA GLU A 344 -20.09 -15.11 -18.52
C GLU A 344 -19.76 -15.20 -17.02
N ALA A 345 -20.77 -15.10 -16.15
CA ALA A 345 -20.60 -15.28 -14.72
C ALA A 345 -19.95 -16.62 -14.37
N ARG A 346 -20.48 -17.74 -14.91
CA ARG A 346 -19.90 -19.08 -14.69
C ARG A 346 -18.45 -19.17 -15.16
N ARG A 347 -18.15 -18.64 -16.35
CA ARG A 347 -16.79 -18.63 -16.89
C ARG A 347 -15.81 -17.88 -15.99
N LEU A 348 -16.23 -16.73 -15.45
CA LEU A 348 -15.39 -15.91 -14.57
C LEU A 348 -15.25 -16.53 -13.18
N PHE A 349 -16.29 -17.15 -12.61
CA PHE A 349 -16.16 -17.89 -11.36
C PHE A 349 -15.20 -19.07 -11.49
N ASP A 350 -15.30 -19.87 -12.55
CA ASP A 350 -14.34 -20.96 -12.85
C ASP A 350 -12.91 -20.42 -12.93
N LEU A 351 -12.69 -19.32 -13.64
CA LEU A 351 -11.38 -18.67 -13.72
C LEU A 351 -10.86 -18.20 -12.35
N ALA A 352 -11.72 -17.59 -11.51
CA ALA A 352 -11.35 -17.14 -10.18
C ALA A 352 -10.97 -18.31 -9.26
N ILE A 353 -11.72 -19.41 -9.30
CA ILE A 353 -11.46 -20.62 -8.48
C ILE A 353 -10.15 -21.27 -8.94
N ARG A 354 -9.90 -21.38 -10.24
CA ARG A 354 -8.63 -21.91 -10.76
C ARG A 354 -7.42 -21.09 -10.31
N GLN A 355 -7.56 -19.75 -10.20
CA GLN A 355 -6.49 -18.89 -9.69
C GLN A 355 -6.29 -19.04 -8.18
N GLN A 356 -7.37 -19.24 -7.42
CA GLN A 356 -7.30 -19.39 -5.97
C GLN A 356 -8.42 -20.33 -5.46
N PRO A 357 -8.13 -21.63 -5.30
CA PRO A 357 -9.14 -22.65 -4.95
C PRO A 357 -9.84 -22.42 -3.61
N ASP A 358 -9.17 -21.81 -2.64
CA ASP A 358 -9.70 -21.49 -1.30
C ASP A 358 -10.76 -20.37 -1.28
N MET A 359 -11.01 -19.70 -2.42
CA MET A 359 -11.95 -18.57 -2.54
C MET A 359 -13.40 -18.91 -2.24
N THR A 360 -13.74 -20.20 -2.23
CA THR A 360 -15.09 -20.70 -2.04
C THR A 360 -15.69 -20.35 -0.68
N LEU A 361 -14.86 -20.03 0.31
CA LEU A 361 -15.25 -19.60 1.66
C LEU A 361 -15.69 -18.13 1.75
N LEU A 362 -15.31 -17.27 0.78
CA LEU A 362 -15.46 -15.82 0.86
C LEU A 362 -16.77 -15.30 0.24
N TYR A 363 -17.37 -16.00 -0.72
CA TYR A 363 -18.61 -15.60 -1.39
C TYR A 363 -19.81 -16.43 -0.90
N LYS A 364 -20.04 -16.39 0.43
CA LYS A 364 -21.10 -17.17 1.09
C LYS A 364 -22.51 -16.91 0.55
N GLU A 365 -22.79 -15.72 0.01
CA GLU A 365 -24.10 -15.34 -0.53
C GLU A 365 -24.41 -15.99 -1.90
N GLU A 366 -23.41 -16.55 -2.60
CA GLU A 366 -23.55 -17.13 -3.96
C GLU A 366 -23.31 -18.64 -3.98
N ARG A 367 -23.47 -19.29 -2.81
CA ARG A 367 -23.19 -20.70 -2.57
C ARG A 367 -23.76 -21.63 -3.64
N LYS A 368 -24.94 -21.35 -4.20
CA LYS A 368 -25.60 -22.25 -5.16
C LYS A 368 -24.84 -22.38 -6.48
N LEU A 369 -24.45 -21.27 -7.12
CA LEU A 369 -23.74 -21.30 -8.40
C LEU A 369 -22.30 -21.85 -8.25
N MET A 370 -21.62 -21.46 -7.18
CA MET A 370 -20.29 -21.99 -6.86
C MET A 370 -20.34 -23.48 -6.52
N ASN A 371 -21.35 -23.95 -5.77
CA ASN A 371 -21.52 -25.38 -5.48
C ASN A 371 -21.79 -26.21 -6.74
N ASP A 372 -22.54 -25.69 -7.71
CA ASP A 372 -22.80 -26.38 -8.99
C ASP A 372 -21.51 -26.52 -9.83
N ILE A 373 -20.58 -25.55 -9.75
CA ILE A 373 -19.26 -25.60 -10.41
C ILE A 373 -18.29 -26.54 -9.64
N ILE A 374 -18.34 -26.53 -8.31
CA ILE A 374 -17.53 -27.41 -7.43
C ILE A 374 -17.99 -28.88 -7.49
N ALA A 375 -19.20 -29.16 -7.99
CA ALA A 375 -19.64 -30.52 -8.25
C ALA A 375 -18.77 -31.23 -9.32
N ASP A 376 -18.00 -30.46 -10.11
CA ASP A 376 -17.00 -30.95 -11.05
C ASP A 376 -15.75 -31.48 -10.31
N SER A 377 -15.24 -32.63 -10.77
CA SER A 377 -14.26 -33.48 -10.07
C SER A 377 -12.90 -32.78 -9.91
N ASP A 378 -12.51 -31.97 -10.88
CA ASP A 378 -11.21 -31.29 -10.94
C ASP A 378 -11.07 -30.21 -9.86
N HIS A 379 -12.16 -29.51 -9.53
CA HIS A 379 -12.16 -28.45 -8.51
C HIS A 379 -12.08 -29.01 -7.09
N LYS A 380 -12.74 -30.14 -6.82
CA LYS A 380 -12.61 -30.85 -5.53
C LYS A 380 -11.17 -31.29 -5.28
N MET A 381 -10.50 -31.81 -6.30
CA MET A 381 -9.10 -32.25 -6.21
C MET A 381 -8.15 -31.07 -5.97
N ALA A 382 -8.34 -29.95 -6.68
CA ALA A 382 -7.54 -28.74 -6.49
C ALA A 382 -7.72 -28.15 -5.07
N MET A 383 -8.96 -28.03 -4.59
CA MET A 383 -9.23 -27.56 -3.21
C MET A 383 -8.61 -28.47 -2.15
N MET A 384 -8.70 -29.79 -2.33
CA MET A 384 -8.12 -30.75 -1.39
C MET A 384 -6.59 -30.70 -1.39
N GLN A 385 -5.97 -30.47 -2.55
CA GLN A 385 -4.53 -30.26 -2.65
C GLN A 385 -4.09 -28.96 -1.98
N THR A 386 -4.76 -27.83 -2.23
CA THR A 386 -4.45 -26.55 -1.58
C THR A 386 -4.62 -26.62 -0.06
N ALA A 387 -5.70 -27.25 0.42
CA ALA A 387 -5.91 -27.47 1.85
C ALA A 387 -4.81 -28.35 2.47
N LEU A 388 -4.35 -29.39 1.76
CA LEU A 388 -3.26 -30.26 2.21
C LEU A 388 -1.91 -29.53 2.24
N GLU A 389 -1.62 -28.72 1.24
CA GLU A 389 -0.40 -27.89 1.19
C GLU A 389 -0.38 -26.87 2.32
N ARG A 390 -1.51 -26.22 2.60
CA ARG A 390 -1.66 -25.29 3.71
C ARG A 390 -1.47 -25.98 5.06
N ALA A 391 -2.09 -27.14 5.27
CA ALA A 391 -1.91 -27.92 6.48
C ALA A 391 -0.44 -28.36 6.67
N ARG A 392 0.25 -28.71 5.58
CA ARG A 392 1.70 -29.03 5.59
C ARG A 392 2.55 -27.81 5.94
N ALA A 393 2.26 -26.65 5.36
CA ALA A 393 2.97 -25.41 5.64
C ALA A 393 2.77 -24.95 7.10
N GLU A 394 1.54 -25.04 7.61
CA GLU A 394 1.22 -24.74 9.01
C GLU A 394 1.89 -25.72 9.98
N ALA A 395 1.96 -27.01 9.63
CA ALA A 395 2.70 -28.01 10.42
C ALA A 395 4.22 -27.73 10.41
N GLN A 396 4.80 -27.34 9.27
CA GLN A 396 6.21 -26.98 9.17
C GLN A 396 6.56 -25.72 9.97
N LEU A 397 5.69 -24.71 9.95
CA LEU A 397 5.84 -23.49 10.76
C LEU A 397 5.77 -23.78 12.26
N ARG A 398 4.89 -24.70 12.69
CA ARG A 398 4.78 -25.12 14.11
C ARG A 398 5.94 -26.01 14.58
N MET A 399 6.60 -26.72 13.68
CA MET A 399 7.65 -27.70 14.00
C MET A 399 9.07 -27.14 14.01
N GLY A 400 9.26 -25.83 13.76
CA GLY A 400 10.56 -25.15 13.96
C GLY A 400 11.73 -25.83 13.24
N GLY A 401 11.72 -25.84 11.90
CA GLY A 401 12.95 -25.93 11.10
C GLY A 401 13.81 -27.20 11.17
N ALA A 402 13.37 -28.31 11.76
CA ALA A 402 14.09 -29.59 11.70
C ALA A 402 13.34 -30.63 10.85
N PRO A 403 13.98 -31.31 9.87
CA PRO A 403 13.35 -32.39 9.13
C PRO A 403 13.29 -33.63 10.03
N ALA A 404 12.16 -33.84 10.70
CA ALA A 404 11.96 -35.07 11.45
C ALA A 404 11.72 -36.24 10.48
N GLN A 405 12.68 -37.16 10.38
CA GLN A 405 12.48 -38.48 9.81
C GLN A 405 11.44 -39.23 10.66
N PHE A 406 10.19 -39.25 10.23
CA PHE A 406 9.17 -40.12 10.80
C PHE A 406 8.95 -41.34 9.89
N SER A 407 8.97 -42.53 10.50
CA SER A 407 8.64 -43.77 9.82
C SER A 407 7.17 -43.76 9.37
N GLY A 408 6.91 -44.29 8.16
CA GLY A 408 5.62 -44.17 7.46
C GLY A 408 4.39 -44.67 8.23
N ARG A 409 4.57 -45.48 9.29
CA ARG A 409 3.46 -45.92 10.15
C ARG A 409 2.90 -44.81 11.05
N ASN A 410 3.73 -43.89 11.55
CA ASN A 410 3.26 -42.86 12.49
C ASN A 410 2.57 -41.69 11.77
N VAL A 411 3.00 -41.38 10.53
CA VAL A 411 2.34 -40.39 9.67
C VAL A 411 0.95 -40.87 9.24
N ALA A 412 0.80 -42.16 8.90
CA ALA A 412 -0.49 -42.76 8.57
C ALA A 412 -1.46 -42.76 9.76
N LEU A 413 -0.98 -43.06 10.96
CA LEU A 413 -1.81 -43.06 12.18
C LEU A 413 -2.25 -41.63 12.59
N MET A 414 -1.38 -40.63 12.48
CA MET A 414 -1.76 -39.23 12.77
C MET A 414 -2.66 -38.63 11.69
N ALA A 415 -2.46 -38.97 10.41
CA ALA A 415 -3.35 -38.57 9.33
C ALA A 415 -4.74 -39.21 9.47
N ALA A 416 -4.80 -40.49 9.85
CA ALA A 416 -6.07 -41.18 10.13
C ALA A 416 -6.80 -40.56 11.33
N ALA A 417 -6.09 -40.25 12.43
CA ALA A 417 -6.67 -39.59 13.59
C ALA A 417 -7.20 -38.18 13.24
N SER A 418 -6.47 -37.43 12.42
CA SER A 418 -6.89 -36.09 11.98
C SER A 418 -8.09 -36.13 11.02
N LEU A 419 -8.14 -37.13 10.12
CA LEU A 419 -9.29 -37.37 9.25
C LEU A 419 -10.53 -37.80 10.04
N VAL A 420 -10.36 -38.61 11.09
CA VAL A 420 -11.47 -38.99 11.99
C VAL A 420 -11.97 -37.78 12.78
N ILE A 421 -11.09 -36.89 13.24
CA ILE A 421 -11.49 -35.66 13.93
C ILE A 421 -12.23 -34.72 12.97
N VAL A 422 -11.75 -34.54 11.74
CA VAL A 422 -12.42 -33.71 10.73
C VAL A 422 -13.77 -34.31 10.31
N ALA A 423 -13.85 -35.64 10.17
CA ALA A 423 -15.11 -36.34 9.90
C ALA A 423 -16.09 -36.22 11.06
N LEU A 424 -15.63 -36.31 12.32
CA LEU A 424 -16.46 -36.12 13.50
C LEU A 424 -16.97 -34.68 13.62
N ILE A 425 -16.14 -33.67 13.31
CA ILE A 425 -16.55 -32.26 13.27
C ILE A 425 -17.58 -32.03 12.16
N ALA A 426 -17.40 -32.65 10.99
CA ALA A 426 -18.36 -32.57 9.89
C ALA A 426 -19.69 -33.24 10.24
N ILE A 427 -19.68 -34.40 10.91
CA ILE A 427 -20.88 -35.09 11.38
C ILE A 427 -21.59 -34.26 12.45
N LEU A 428 -20.85 -33.69 13.43
CA LEU A 428 -21.43 -32.81 14.46
C LEU A 428 -22.06 -31.55 13.86
N ALA A 429 -21.45 -30.96 12.83
CA ALA A 429 -21.96 -29.80 12.12
C ALA A 429 -23.24 -30.09 11.32
N ILE A 430 -23.37 -31.31 10.79
CA ILE A 430 -24.58 -31.79 10.10
C ILE A 430 -25.69 -32.08 11.12
N SER A 431 -25.38 -32.70 12.26
CA SER A 431 -26.34 -32.98 13.33
C SER A 431 -26.89 -31.71 14.01
N LEU A 432 -26.13 -30.62 14.04
CA LEU A 432 -26.55 -29.32 14.57
C LEU A 432 -27.33 -28.44 13.57
N HIS A 433 -27.56 -28.90 12.33
CA HIS A 433 -28.35 -28.21 11.30
C HIS A 433 -29.74 -28.85 11.04
N VAL A 434 -30.17 -29.79 11.89
CA VAL A 434 -31.48 -30.49 11.79
C VAL A 434 -32.39 -30.25 13.01
N VAL A 435 -32.19 -29.16 13.77
CA VAL A 435 -33.17 -28.69 14.77
C VAL A 435 -33.47 -27.21 14.55
#